data_AF-A0A961U4F7-F1
#
_entry.id   AF-A0A961U4F7-F1
#
_cell.length_a   1.000
_cell.length_b   1.000
_cell.length_c   1.000
_cell.angle_alpha   90.00
_cell.angle_beta   90.00
_cell.angle_gamma   90.00
#
_symmetry.space_group_name_H-M   'P 1'
#
loop_
_entity.id
_entity.type
_entity.pdbx_description
1 polymer ?
#
loop_
_entity_poly.entity_id
_entity_poly.type
_entity_poly.pdbx_seq_one_letter_code
_entity_poly.pdbx_strand_id
1 'polypeptide(L)' 'AGRPFLDVAPDTPYRRKLVRLAFLAPQLQSAILAGRQPPGLTLTKLMEADIPASWDAQVAKFGLPRVD' A
#
# COMPACT_ATOMS: atom_id res chain seq x y z
N ALA A 1 16.63 6.28 1.44
CA ALA A 1 15.34 5.59 1.20
C ALA A 1 14.78 6.07 -0.13
N GLY A 2 14.39 5.14 -1.01
CA GLY A 2 13.80 5.45 -2.32
C GLY A 2 12.44 6.10 -2.14
N ARG A 3 12.31 7.36 -2.58
CA ARG A 3 11.01 8.02 -2.66
C ARG A 3 10.38 7.56 -3.97
N PRO A 4 9.20 6.94 -3.96
CA PRO A 4 8.53 6.52 -5.18
C PRO A 4 8.26 7.75 -6.05
N PHE A 5 8.81 7.76 -7.26
CA PHE A 5 8.53 8.75 -8.30
C PHE A 5 8.17 8.02 -9.60
N LEU A 6 7.28 8.61 -10.38
CA LEU A 6 6.86 8.09 -11.67
C LEU A 6 7.43 8.98 -12.76
N ASP A 7 8.24 8.39 -13.64
CA ASP A 7 8.78 9.09 -14.82
C ASP A 7 7.74 9.19 -15.94
N VAL A 8 6.81 8.23 -15.99
CA VAL A 8 5.70 8.19 -16.95
C VAL A 8 4.42 7.80 -16.24
N ALA A 9 3.32 8.40 -16.65
CA ALA A 9 2.00 8.02 -16.17
C ALA A 9 1.63 6.60 -16.65
N PRO A 10 1.10 5.73 -15.79
CA PRO A 10 0.66 4.39 -16.21
C PRO A 10 -0.50 4.44 -17.21
N ASP A 11 -0.30 3.77 -18.35
CA ASP A 11 -1.19 3.70 -19.50
C ASP A 11 -2.48 2.89 -19.24
N THR A 12 -2.40 1.83 -18.43
CA THR A 12 -3.53 0.93 -18.16
C THR A 12 -4.20 1.18 -16.80
N PRO A 13 -5.52 0.89 -16.66
CA PRO A 13 -6.21 0.91 -15.37
C PRO A 13 -5.55 0.01 -14.31
N TYR A 14 -5.04 -1.15 -14.72
CA TYR A 14 -4.31 -2.05 -13.83
C TYR A 14 -3.02 -1.43 -13.29
N ARG A 15 -2.18 -0.87 -14.17
CA ARG A 15 -0.94 -0.19 -13.74
C ARG A 15 -1.22 1.03 -12.88
N ARG A 16 -2.29 1.78 -13.14
CA ARG A 16 -2.76 2.87 -12.25
C ARG A 16 -3.04 2.38 -10.84
N LYS A 17 -3.74 1.25 -10.69
CA LYS A 17 -4.01 0.64 -9.38
C LYS A 17 -2.72 0.14 -8.70
N LEU A 18 -1.86 -0.53 -9.45
CA LEU A 18 -0.62 -1.09 -8.93
C LEU A 18 0.33 -0.01 -8.41
N VAL A 19 0.45 1.10 -9.14
CA VAL A 19 1.31 2.24 -8.76
C VAL A 19 0.91 2.84 -7.41
N ARG A 20 -0.38 2.85 -7.05
CA ARG A 20 -0.84 3.35 -5.74
C ARG A 20 -0.20 2.60 -4.57
N LEU A 21 0.14 1.32 -4.75
CA LEU A 21 0.75 0.50 -3.70
C LEU A 21 2.15 0.98 -3.31
N ALA A 22 2.87 1.60 -4.26
CA ALA A 22 4.17 2.21 -4.00
C ALA A 22 4.06 3.43 -3.06
N PHE A 23 2.86 3.97 -2.83
CA PHE A 23 2.59 5.13 -1.97
C PHE A 23 1.81 4.76 -0.70
N LEU A 24 1.74 3.47 -0.35
CA LEU A 24 1.23 3.04 0.95
C LEU A 24 2.06 3.67 2.09
N ALA A 25 1.41 3.82 3.25
CA ALA A 25 2.06 4.30 4.46
C ALA A 25 3.37 3.51 4.69
N PRO A 26 4.51 4.17 4.95
CA PRO A 26 5.81 3.50 5.01
C PRO A 26 5.84 2.30 5.96
N GLN A 27 5.16 2.38 7.10
CA GLN A 27 5.04 1.27 8.05
C GLN A 27 4.27 0.06 7.52
N LEU A 28 3.24 0.27 6.67
CA LEU A 28 2.54 -0.83 5.99
C LEU A 28 3.45 -1.48 4.95
N GLN A 29 4.22 -0.69 4.20
CA GLN A 29 5.19 -1.22 3.23
C GLN A 29 6.26 -2.07 3.93
N SER A 30 6.85 -1.55 5.01
CA SER A 30 7.83 -2.29 5.81
C SER A 30 7.23 -3.57 6.40
N ALA A 31 5.99 -3.53 6.86
CA ALA A 31 5.30 -4.70 7.38
C ALA A 31 5.04 -5.76 6.30
N ILE A 32 4.57 -5.37 5.11
CA ILE A 32 4.35 -6.28 3.99
C ILE A 32 5.66 -6.94 3.58
N LEU A 33 6.74 -6.16 3.42
CA LEU A 33 8.05 -6.68 3.05
C LEU A 33 8.63 -7.64 4.10
N ALA A 34 8.29 -7.42 5.37
CA ALA A 34 8.72 -8.27 6.46
C ALA A 34 7.75 -9.42 6.80
N GLY A 35 6.66 -9.61 6.03
CA GLY A 35 5.66 -10.64 6.30
C GLY A 35 4.79 -10.39 7.54
N ARG A 36 4.81 -9.16 8.08
CA ARG A 36 4.08 -8.71 9.28
C ARG A 36 2.88 -7.84 8.94
N GLN A 37 2.38 -7.88 7.71
CA GLN A 37 1.16 -7.17 7.36
C GLN A 37 -0.02 -7.58 8.27
N PRO A 38 -1.00 -6.69 8.47
CA PRO A 38 -2.23 -7.00 9.20
C PRO A 38 -2.89 -8.31 8.72
N PRO A 39 -3.43 -9.15 9.63
CA PRO A 39 -4.09 -10.40 9.24
C PRO A 39 -5.19 -10.18 8.20
N GLY A 40 -5.14 -10.97 7.13
CA GLY A 40 -6.12 -10.88 6.05
C GLY A 40 -5.95 -9.66 5.13
N LEU A 41 -4.89 -8.85 5.26
CA LEU A 41 -4.51 -7.88 4.23
C LEU A 41 -3.85 -8.63 3.06
N THR A 42 -4.49 -8.60 1.89
CA THR A 42 -4.04 -9.30 0.68
C THR A 42 -3.83 -8.32 -0.46
N LEU A 43 -3.07 -8.73 -1.49
CA LEU A 43 -2.89 -7.92 -2.71
C LEU A 43 -4.24 -7.61 -3.37
N THR A 44 -5.14 -8.59 -3.48
CA THR A 44 -6.49 -8.38 -4.05
C THR A 44 -7.25 -7.29 -3.31
N LYS A 45 -7.27 -7.32 -1.98
CA LYS A 45 -7.91 -6.29 -1.16
C LYS A 45 -7.29 -4.91 -1.39
N LEU A 46 -5.97 -4.82 -1.52
CA LEU A 46 -5.29 -3.56 -1.83
C LEU A 46 -5.61 -3.04 -3.24
N MET A 47 -5.73 -3.93 -4.22
CA MET A 47 -6.03 -3.57 -5.62
C MET A 47 -7.49 -3.15 -5.84
N GLU A 48 -8.41 -3.62 -4.99
CA GLU A 48 -9.83 -3.28 -5.02
C GLU A 48 -10.19 -2.12 -4.09
N ALA A 49 -9.37 -1.85 -3.08
CA ALA A 49 -9.62 -0.80 -2.12
C ALA A 49 -9.52 0.59 -2.75
N ASP A 50 -10.40 1.48 -2.29
CA ASP A 50 -10.11 2.90 -2.35
C ASP A 50 -9.11 3.27 -1.24
N ILE A 51 -7.85 3.45 -1.61
CA ILE A 51 -6.73 3.80 -0.74
C ILE A 51 -6.74 5.31 -0.49
N PRO A 52 -6.95 5.78 0.76
CA PRO A 52 -6.87 7.20 1.10
C PRO A 52 -5.49 7.78 0.84
N ALA A 53 -5.40 9.07 0.53
CA ALA A 53 -4.11 9.76 0.37
C ALA A 53 -3.35 9.94 1.70
N SER A 54 -4.07 10.11 2.81
CA SER A 54 -3.47 10.23 4.16
C SER A 54 -2.98 8.88 4.67
N TRP A 55 -1.73 8.83 5.13
CA TRP A 55 -1.15 7.62 5.72
C TRP A 55 -1.87 7.19 7.00
N ASP A 56 -2.25 8.14 7.87
CA ASP A 56 -3.00 7.81 9.08
C ASP A 56 -4.34 7.15 8.75
N ALA A 57 -5.03 7.65 7.71
CA ALA A 57 -6.26 7.05 7.22
C ALA A 57 -6.03 5.67 6.57
N GLN A 58 -4.89 5.46 5.91
CA GLN A 58 -4.53 4.13 5.40
C GLN A 58 -4.29 3.14 6.55
N VAL A 59 -3.59 3.56 7.61
CA VAL A 59 -3.33 2.72 8.78
C VAL A 59 -4.63 2.40 9.51
N ALA A 60 -5.51 3.39 9.69
CA ALA A 60 -6.84 3.16 10.26
C ALA A 60 -7.68 2.17 9.42
N LYS A 61 -7.56 2.24 8.09
CA LYS A 61 -8.30 1.37 7.16
C LYS A 61 -7.75 -0.05 7.08
N PHE A 62 -6.43 -0.21 7.01
CA PHE A 62 -5.78 -1.50 6.74
C PHE A 62 -5.28 -2.20 8.00
N GLY A 63 -5.19 -1.49 9.12
CA GLY A 63 -4.71 -2.01 10.40
C GLY A 63 -3.22 -1.77 10.64
N LEU A 64 -2.80 -1.98 11.88
CA LEU A 64 -1.40 -1.89 12.27
C LEU A 64 -0.65 -3.20 11.95
N PRO A 65 0.66 -3.11 11.64
CA PRO A 65 1.51 -4.28 11.50
C PRO A 65 1.42 -5.21 12.70
N ARG A 66 1.61 -6.50 12.47
CA ARG A 66 1.75 -7.49 13.54
C ARG A 66 3.02 -7.18 14.33
N VAL A 67 2.89 -7.24 15.66
CA VAL A 67 4.01 -7.26 16.60
C VAL A 67 4.14 -8.71 17.04
N ASP A 68 5.17 -9.36 16.53
CA ASP A 68 5.69 -10.65 16.97
C ASP A 68 6.52 -10.51 18.25
#